data_AF-A0A1B2I7A7-F1
#
_entry.id   AF-A0A1B2I7A7-F1
#
_cell.length_a   1.000
_cell.length_b   1.000
_cell.length_c   1.000
_cell.angle_alpha   90.00
_cell.angle_beta   90.00
_cell.angle_gamma   90.00
#
_symmetry.space_group_name_H-M   'P 1'
#
loop_
_entity.id
_entity.type
_entity.pdbx_description
1 polymer ?
#
loop_
_entity_poly.entity_id
_entity_poly.type
_entity_poly.pdbx_seq_one_letter_code
_entity_poly.pdbx_strand_id
1 'polypeptide(L)'
;MSLIASIKNKITDRLKYDGSYEQVVKLYGGLRSSFTGGEKAGKRGGSRMLTPALFVCGLFAGLCLCWMVKGVLLSLRLDADIAAASRVSGRAPSFANAKGSGGLGDFTAANPFKADLPVKEDKATTGRTVALDSLSLQGTLPNIGAWISDPEGTKLFLKGQTVNGYTLEKIKYGEVLLTDGKSEHTLYLFLSGGTAPRAQTPPPASPRTPKPTSPKLDFSGVEPASEGKEGAVPRELVDALLMNPYDELGKLRMVPADDGSGMQLERIAPDSVFARVGVAQGDVIQAVNGVTISNMADAANAVNSLMAGTRFDVTVQRKGKPLELKYQVK
;
A
#
# COMPACT_ATOMS: atom_id res chain seq x y z
N MET A 1 27.48 -45.78 32.30
CA MET A 1 27.06 -46.47 31.05
C MET A 1 25.65 -46.11 30.55
N SER A 2 24.97 -45.05 31.00
CA SER A 2 23.56 -44.81 30.57
C SER A 2 23.22 -43.39 30.05
N LEU A 3 24.18 -42.47 29.92
CA LEU A 3 23.90 -41.11 29.43
C LEU A 3 24.45 -40.84 28.01
N ILE A 4 25.58 -41.46 27.66
CA ILE A 4 26.22 -41.29 26.33
C ILE A 4 25.49 -42.09 25.24
N ALA A 5 24.84 -43.22 25.59
CA ALA A 5 24.05 -44.02 24.65
C ALA A 5 22.72 -43.33 24.24
N SER A 6 22.14 -42.53 25.13
CA SER A 6 20.86 -41.83 24.87
C SER A 6 21.02 -40.64 23.91
N ILE A 7 22.16 -39.96 23.95
CA ILE A 7 22.48 -38.86 23.03
C ILE A 7 22.81 -39.40 21.63
N LYS A 8 23.42 -40.58 21.53
CA LYS A 8 23.76 -41.22 20.24
C LYS A 8 22.51 -41.66 19.46
N ASN A 9 21.48 -42.19 20.13
CA ASN A 9 20.23 -42.57 19.46
C ASN A 9 19.39 -41.37 19.03
N LYS A 10 19.43 -40.25 19.78
CA LYS A 10 18.65 -39.05 19.45
C LYS A 10 19.21 -38.24 18.27
N ILE A 11 20.51 -38.40 17.98
CA ILE A 11 21.16 -37.83 16.78
C ILE A 11 20.91 -38.72 15.55
N THR A 12 20.81 -40.04 15.74
CA THR A 12 20.62 -40.99 14.63
C THR A 12 19.19 -40.96 14.07
N ASP A 13 18.17 -40.64 14.90
CA ASP A 13 16.77 -40.52 14.43
C ASP A 13 16.42 -39.17 13.80
N ARG A 14 17.26 -38.14 13.94
CA ARG A 14 17.07 -36.80 13.34
C ARG A 14 17.70 -36.64 11.96
N LEU A 15 18.31 -37.70 11.42
CA LEU A 15 19.02 -37.71 10.14
C LEU A 15 18.29 -38.48 9.03
N LYS A 16 17.01 -38.81 9.25
CA LYS A 16 16.17 -39.53 8.29
C LYS A 16 15.07 -38.64 7.71
N TYR A 17 15.43 -37.47 7.20
CA TYR A 17 14.56 -36.65 6.33
C TYR A 17 15.39 -35.57 5.63
N ASP A 18 16.18 -35.96 4.64
CA ASP A 18 16.26 -35.23 3.35
C ASP A 18 17.08 -36.06 2.36
N GLY A 19 16.57 -36.24 1.14
CA GLY A 19 17.11 -37.12 0.09
C GLY A 19 18.38 -36.60 -0.58
N SER A 20 19.34 -36.08 0.18
CA SER A 20 20.53 -35.37 -0.32
C SER A 20 21.85 -36.02 0.14
N TYR A 21 21.85 -37.32 0.45
CA TYR A 21 23.07 -38.08 0.79
C TYR A 21 23.57 -38.97 -0.36
N GLU A 22 22.71 -39.41 -1.27
CA GLU A 22 23.08 -40.20 -2.46
C GLU A 22 23.97 -39.41 -3.43
N GLN A 23 23.77 -38.09 -3.56
CA GLN A 23 24.58 -37.25 -4.44
C GLN A 23 25.97 -36.94 -3.85
N VAL A 24 26.06 -36.82 -2.52
CA VAL A 24 27.33 -36.51 -1.83
C VAL A 24 28.24 -37.74 -1.81
N VAL A 25 27.69 -38.95 -1.70
CA VAL A 25 28.47 -40.21 -1.75
C VAL A 25 29.01 -40.48 -3.17
N LYS A 26 28.26 -40.16 -4.24
CA LYS A 26 28.77 -40.25 -5.62
C LYS A 26 29.89 -39.24 -5.90
N LEU A 27 29.82 -38.05 -5.30
CA LEU A 27 30.88 -37.04 -5.45
C LEU A 27 32.18 -37.43 -4.70
N TYR A 28 32.07 -38.11 -3.56
CA TYR A 28 33.24 -38.63 -2.83
C TYR A 28 33.79 -39.95 -3.38
N GLY A 29 32.96 -40.79 -4.02
CA GLY A 29 33.40 -42.01 -4.70
C GLY A 29 34.26 -41.73 -5.94
N GLY A 30 33.92 -40.68 -6.70
CA GLY A 30 34.67 -40.25 -7.89
C GLY A 30 36.04 -39.64 -7.59
N LEU A 31 36.28 -39.17 -6.35
CA LEU A 31 37.54 -38.57 -5.96
C LEU A 31 38.57 -39.58 -5.42
N ARG A 32 38.17 -40.83 -5.17
CA ARG A 32 39.06 -41.90 -4.67
C ARG A 32 39.66 -42.76 -5.79
N SER A 33 39.06 -42.81 -6.98
CA SER A 33 39.59 -43.59 -8.11
C SER A 33 40.73 -42.90 -8.86
N SER A 34 40.90 -41.59 -8.70
CA SER A 34 41.98 -40.83 -9.36
C SER A 34 43.35 -40.97 -8.67
N PHE A 35 43.46 -41.73 -7.58
CA PHE A 35 44.70 -41.86 -6.80
C PHE A 35 45.31 -43.26 -6.75
N THR A 36 44.78 -44.22 -7.51
CA THR A 36 45.38 -45.57 -7.60
C THR A 36 45.50 -46.02 -9.05
N GLY A 37 46.62 -45.68 -9.69
CA GLY A 37 46.97 -46.26 -10.98
C GLY A 37 48.15 -45.58 -11.66
N GLY A 38 49.31 -46.25 -11.67
CA GLY A 38 50.34 -46.02 -12.69
C GLY A 38 51.65 -45.42 -12.19
N GLU A 39 52.36 -46.15 -11.33
CA GLU A 39 53.79 -45.97 -11.11
C GLU A 39 54.57 -46.42 -12.36
N LYS A 40 55.18 -45.51 -13.14
CA LYS A 40 56.41 -45.76 -13.93
C LYS A 40 57.22 -44.48 -14.19
N ALA A 41 58.34 -44.42 -13.47
CA ALA A 41 59.68 -43.92 -13.81
C ALA A 41 59.86 -42.75 -14.80
N GLY A 42 60.49 -41.66 -14.32
CA GLY A 42 61.20 -40.74 -15.21
C GLY A 42 61.66 -39.40 -14.62
N LYS A 43 62.88 -39.37 -14.07
CA LYS A 43 63.81 -38.21 -14.00
C LYS A 43 63.49 -36.98 -13.12
N ARG A 44 64.33 -36.85 -12.09
CA ARG A 44 65.13 -35.67 -11.66
C ARG A 44 64.42 -34.31 -11.51
N GLY A 45 64.39 -33.84 -10.26
CA GLY A 45 64.44 -32.41 -9.90
C GLY A 45 63.18 -31.92 -9.20
N GLY A 46 63.29 -31.42 -7.97
CA GLY A 46 62.16 -30.70 -7.36
C GLY A 46 62.02 -30.69 -5.84
N SER A 47 63.03 -31.06 -5.05
CA SER A 47 62.92 -31.02 -3.57
C SER A 47 62.94 -29.61 -2.95
N ARG A 48 63.12 -28.54 -3.75
CA ARG A 48 63.17 -27.15 -3.27
C ARG A 48 61.85 -26.36 -3.40
N MET A 49 60.82 -26.89 -4.07
CA MET A 49 59.51 -26.20 -4.22
C MET A 49 58.38 -26.79 -3.38
N LEU A 50 58.60 -27.93 -2.71
CA LEU A 50 57.57 -28.62 -1.95
C LEU A 50 57.30 -27.96 -0.58
N THR A 51 58.31 -27.33 0.01
CA THR A 51 58.22 -26.62 1.29
C THR A 51 57.38 -25.33 1.24
N PRO A 52 57.52 -24.41 0.26
CA PRO A 52 56.64 -23.25 0.18
C PRO A 52 55.19 -23.61 -0.18
N ALA A 53 54.97 -24.66 -0.98
CA ALA A 53 53.63 -25.11 -1.35
C ALA A 53 52.81 -25.62 -0.15
N LEU A 54 53.46 -26.35 0.77
CA LEU A 54 52.82 -26.80 2.01
C LEU A 54 52.50 -25.63 2.96
N PHE A 55 53.35 -24.60 3.00
CA PHE A 55 53.10 -23.41 3.82
C PHE A 55 51.91 -22.59 3.30
N VAL A 56 51.81 -22.41 1.97
CA VAL A 56 50.68 -21.73 1.33
C VAL A 56 49.38 -22.51 1.53
N CYS A 57 49.41 -23.84 1.43
CA CYS A 57 48.25 -24.69 1.67
C CYS A 57 47.79 -24.64 3.15
N GLY A 58 48.72 -24.58 4.10
CA GLY A 58 48.41 -24.39 5.52
C GLY A 58 47.78 -23.03 5.82
N LEU A 59 48.29 -21.96 5.20
CA LEU A 59 47.69 -20.61 5.28
C LEU A 59 46.27 -20.57 4.71
N PHE A 60 46.04 -21.22 3.56
CA PHE A 60 44.72 -21.33 2.96
C PHE A 60 43.74 -22.13 3.82
N ALA A 61 44.18 -23.25 4.40
CA ALA A 61 43.37 -24.04 5.31
C ALA A 61 43.01 -23.26 6.58
N GLY A 62 43.95 -22.50 7.15
CA GLY A 62 43.70 -21.61 8.28
C GLY A 62 42.71 -20.49 7.96
N LEU A 63 42.85 -19.86 6.78
CA LEU A 63 41.92 -18.84 6.31
C LEU A 63 40.51 -19.41 6.12
N CYS A 64 40.40 -20.60 5.54
CA CYS A 64 39.13 -21.28 5.33
C CYS A 64 38.45 -21.65 6.66
N LEU A 65 39.23 -22.09 7.67
CA LEU A 65 38.73 -22.34 9.02
C LEU A 65 38.23 -21.06 9.69
N CYS A 66 38.96 -19.93 9.56
CA CYS A 66 38.51 -18.64 10.08
C CYS A 66 37.20 -18.18 9.43
N TRP A 67 37.03 -18.40 8.13
CA TRP A 67 35.77 -18.08 7.43
C TRP A 67 34.62 -18.95 7.93
N MET A 68 34.87 -20.25 8.16
CA MET A 68 33.87 -21.17 8.69
C MET A 68 33.45 -20.78 10.12
N VAL A 69 34.40 -20.47 11.00
CA VAL A 69 34.12 -20.01 12.37
C VAL A 69 33.35 -18.68 12.36
N LYS A 70 33.72 -17.74 11.48
CA LYS A 70 32.99 -16.48 11.31
C LYS A 70 31.55 -16.71 10.83
N GLY A 71 31.34 -17.66 9.91
CA GLY A 71 30.01 -18.08 9.46
C GLY A 71 29.16 -18.66 10.59
N VAL A 72 29.74 -19.52 11.42
CA VAL A 72 29.06 -20.13 12.59
C VAL A 72 28.73 -19.08 13.66
N LEU A 73 29.63 -18.14 13.92
CA LEU A 73 29.37 -17.03 14.84
C LEU A 73 28.26 -16.11 14.32
N LEU A 74 28.24 -15.85 13.01
CA LEU A 74 27.20 -15.04 12.38
C LEU A 74 25.84 -15.75 12.41
N SER A 75 25.79 -17.07 12.19
CA SER A 75 24.53 -17.82 12.27
C SER A 75 23.98 -17.86 13.69
N LEU A 76 24.84 -18.10 14.70
CA LEU A 76 24.44 -18.06 16.11
C LEU A 76 23.94 -16.68 16.54
N ARG A 77 24.53 -15.61 16.01
CA ARG A 77 24.06 -14.24 16.25
C ARG A 77 22.71 -13.99 15.59
N LEU A 78 22.52 -14.45 14.35
CA LEU A 78 21.26 -14.33 13.63
C LEU A 78 20.11 -15.03 14.37
N ASP A 79 20.32 -16.26 14.85
CA ASP A 79 19.32 -17.00 15.64
C ASP A 79 18.96 -16.27 16.94
N ALA A 80 19.94 -15.67 17.61
CA ALA A 80 19.71 -14.89 18.82
C ALA A 80 18.90 -13.61 18.54
N ASP A 81 19.20 -12.92 17.45
CA ASP A 81 18.49 -11.71 17.05
C ASP A 81 17.07 -12.02 16.55
N ILE A 82 16.85 -13.14 15.85
CA ILE A 82 15.51 -13.62 15.43
C ILE A 82 14.66 -14.01 16.65
N ALA A 83 15.24 -14.72 17.61
CA ALA A 83 14.55 -15.10 18.85
C ALA A 83 14.23 -13.88 19.74
N ALA A 84 15.06 -12.83 19.69
CA ALA A 84 14.76 -11.56 20.35
C ALA A 84 13.63 -10.81 19.62
N ALA A 85 13.69 -10.73 18.28
CA ALA A 85 12.68 -10.06 17.46
C ALA A 85 11.29 -10.69 17.61
N SER A 86 11.19 -12.02 17.66
CA SER A 86 9.91 -12.73 17.85
C SER A 86 9.27 -12.50 19.22
N ARG A 87 10.09 -12.22 20.26
CA ARG A 87 9.58 -11.86 21.60
C ARG A 87 9.10 -10.41 21.66
N VAL A 88 9.68 -9.53 20.83
CA VAL A 88 9.29 -8.13 20.75
C VAL A 88 8.01 -7.96 19.93
N SER A 89 7.83 -8.74 18.86
CA SER A 89 6.65 -8.63 17.97
C SER A 89 5.32 -8.99 18.65
N GLY A 90 5.34 -9.75 19.75
CA GLY A 90 4.14 -10.10 20.53
C GLY A 90 3.79 -9.12 21.64
N ARG A 91 4.59 -8.06 21.86
CA ARG A 91 4.42 -7.13 22.99
C ARG A 91 3.67 -5.88 22.53
N ALA A 92 2.68 -5.45 23.32
CA ALA A 92 2.01 -4.18 23.06
C ALA A 92 3.02 -3.02 23.08
N PRO A 93 2.92 -2.06 22.14
CA PRO A 93 3.85 -0.93 22.06
C PRO A 93 3.79 -0.14 23.38
N SER A 94 4.91 -0.08 24.09
CA SER A 94 5.02 0.61 25.37
C SER A 94 6.20 1.58 25.33
N PHE A 95 5.92 2.84 25.65
CA PHE A 95 6.91 3.93 25.70
C PHE A 95 8.06 3.65 26.70
N ALA A 96 7.88 2.73 27.64
CA ALA A 96 8.89 2.32 28.61
C ALA A 96 10.11 1.62 27.98
N ASN A 97 9.98 1.01 26.79
CA ASN A 97 11.07 0.32 26.10
C ASN A 97 11.72 1.14 24.96
N ALA A 98 11.26 2.38 24.72
CA ALA A 98 11.76 3.25 23.66
C ALA A 98 13.19 3.77 23.92
N LYS A 99 13.78 3.47 25.08
CA LYS A 99 15.09 3.99 25.49
C LYS A 99 16.29 3.28 24.81
N GLY A 100 16.03 2.22 24.03
CA GLY A 100 17.08 1.44 23.35
C GLY A 100 16.92 1.32 21.83
N SER A 101 15.84 1.84 21.23
CA SER A 101 15.77 1.98 19.78
C SER A 101 16.59 3.19 19.38
N GLY A 102 17.48 3.00 18.41
CA GLY A 102 18.37 4.03 17.84
C GLY A 102 17.72 5.40 17.73
N GLY A 103 18.51 6.44 17.99
CA GLY A 103 18.04 7.82 18.01
C GLY A 103 17.43 8.26 16.68
N LEU A 104 16.99 9.52 16.62
CA LEU A 104 16.36 10.10 15.42
C LEU A 104 17.17 9.86 14.12
N GLY A 105 18.51 9.79 14.21
CA GLY A 105 19.39 9.51 13.07
C GLY A 105 19.29 8.07 12.52
N ASP A 106 19.10 7.06 13.38
CA ASP A 106 18.89 5.68 12.92
C ASP A 106 17.51 5.52 12.28
N PHE A 107 16.53 6.27 12.80
CA PHE A 107 15.20 6.33 12.24
C PHE A 107 15.17 7.00 10.85
N THR A 108 15.92 8.09 10.63
CA THR A 108 16.03 8.71 9.31
C THR A 108 16.82 7.84 8.34
N ALA A 109 17.93 7.24 8.76
CA ALA A 109 18.75 6.36 7.92
C ALA A 109 18.02 5.07 7.51
N ALA A 110 17.18 4.51 8.38
CA ALA A 110 16.35 3.34 8.06
C ALA A 110 15.26 3.65 7.02
N ASN A 111 15.03 4.93 6.71
CA ASN A 111 14.04 5.44 5.77
C ASN A 111 12.72 4.64 5.82
N PRO A 112 12.10 4.50 7.01
CA PRO A 112 10.96 3.59 7.23
C PRO A 112 9.74 4.01 6.41
N PHE A 113 9.68 5.28 6.02
CA PHE A 113 8.63 5.86 5.19
C PHE A 113 9.01 5.97 3.71
N LYS A 114 10.22 5.54 3.32
CA LYS A 114 10.76 5.65 1.95
C LYS A 114 10.65 7.07 1.38
N ALA A 115 10.87 8.09 2.23
CA ALA A 115 10.84 9.49 1.85
C ALA A 115 12.00 9.85 0.90
N ASP A 116 13.17 9.23 1.11
CA ASP A 116 14.32 9.40 0.22
C ASP A 116 14.40 8.25 -0.80
N LEU A 117 14.17 8.53 -2.08
CA LEU A 117 14.43 7.59 -3.17
C LEU A 117 15.83 7.85 -3.74
N PRO A 118 16.68 6.83 -3.97
CA PRO A 118 17.90 7.01 -4.72
C PRO A 118 17.54 7.36 -6.17
N VAL A 119 18.00 8.54 -6.63
CA VAL A 119 17.89 8.96 -8.02
C VAL A 119 18.71 8.00 -8.87
N LYS A 120 18.04 7.23 -9.74
CA LYS A 120 18.70 6.44 -10.77
C LYS A 120 18.67 7.27 -12.05
N GLU A 121 19.82 7.82 -12.41
CA GLU A 121 20.05 8.48 -13.69
C GLU A 121 19.97 7.45 -14.83
N ASP A 122 18.79 7.29 -15.41
CA ASP A 122 18.64 6.59 -16.68
C ASP A 122 18.85 7.59 -17.83
N LYS A 123 20.07 7.60 -18.38
CA LYS A 123 20.37 8.20 -19.69
C LYS A 123 19.54 7.48 -20.77
N ALA A 124 18.49 8.13 -21.29
CA ALA A 124 18.13 8.18 -22.72
C ALA A 124 16.65 8.59 -22.95
N THR A 125 16.36 9.89 -22.95
CA THR A 125 15.36 10.52 -23.86
C THR A 125 15.53 12.03 -23.77
N THR A 126 16.59 12.52 -24.42
CA THR A 126 17.08 13.88 -24.30
C THR A 126 16.30 14.81 -25.23
N GLY A 127 15.55 15.77 -24.66
CA GLY A 127 15.12 16.97 -25.38
C GLY A 127 13.84 17.63 -24.88
N ARG A 128 12.74 16.88 -24.72
CA ARG A 128 11.39 17.48 -24.52
C ARG A 128 10.74 17.16 -23.18
N THR A 129 11.11 16.04 -22.56
CA THR A 129 10.72 15.65 -21.19
C THR A 129 11.52 16.40 -20.11
N VAL A 130 12.77 16.77 -20.43
CA VAL A 130 13.67 17.49 -19.51
C VAL A 130 13.11 18.87 -19.10
N ALA A 131 12.30 19.51 -19.95
CA ALA A 131 11.76 20.85 -19.69
C ALA A 131 10.56 20.85 -18.72
N LEU A 132 9.83 19.72 -18.59
CA LEU A 132 8.81 19.54 -17.54
C LEU A 132 9.45 19.08 -16.23
N ASP A 133 10.52 18.27 -16.31
CA ASP A 133 11.23 17.77 -15.12
C ASP A 133 11.91 18.88 -14.32
N SER A 134 12.24 20.02 -14.94
CA SER A 134 12.79 21.20 -14.26
C SER A 134 11.73 22.14 -13.70
N LEU A 135 10.46 21.99 -14.07
CA LEU A 135 9.37 22.85 -13.62
C LEU A 135 8.76 22.28 -12.34
N SER A 136 8.98 22.97 -11.22
CA SER A 136 8.33 22.62 -9.96
C SER A 136 7.24 23.62 -9.62
N LEU A 137 6.05 23.11 -9.30
CA LEU A 137 4.95 23.93 -8.82
C LEU A 137 5.19 24.25 -7.33
N GLN A 138 5.33 25.54 -7.01
CA GLN A 138 5.62 26.04 -5.66
C GLN A 138 4.38 26.63 -4.97
N GLY A 139 3.37 27.00 -5.74
CA GLY A 139 2.09 27.45 -5.21
C GLY A 139 1.06 27.67 -6.30
N THR A 140 -0.21 27.65 -5.92
CA THR A 140 -1.34 27.87 -6.85
C THR A 140 -2.31 28.89 -6.28
N LEU A 141 -2.70 29.86 -7.11
CA LEU A 141 -3.89 30.69 -6.92
C LEU A 141 -4.99 30.14 -7.84
N PRO A 142 -5.97 29.40 -7.29
CA PRO A 142 -7.04 28.81 -8.08
C PRO A 142 -7.71 29.82 -9.00
N ASN A 143 -7.96 29.43 -10.24
CA ASN A 143 -8.54 30.27 -11.30
C ASN A 143 -7.72 31.50 -11.74
N ILE A 144 -6.59 31.82 -11.09
CA ILE A 144 -5.83 33.06 -11.33
C ILE A 144 -4.45 32.75 -11.92
N GLY A 145 -3.61 31.99 -11.22
CA GLY A 145 -2.20 31.84 -11.57
C GLY A 145 -1.46 30.81 -10.72
N ALA A 146 -0.25 30.44 -11.13
CA ALA A 146 0.59 29.48 -10.43
C ALA A 146 2.04 29.98 -10.34
N TRP A 147 2.66 29.79 -9.18
CA TRP A 147 4.09 30.02 -9.00
C TRP A 147 4.85 28.78 -9.43
N ILE A 148 5.63 28.92 -10.50
CA ILE A 148 6.41 27.85 -11.07
C ILE A 148 7.89 28.22 -10.89
N SER A 149 8.66 27.29 -10.31
CA SER A 149 10.11 27.39 -10.21
C SER A 149 10.76 26.76 -11.42
N ASP A 150 11.58 27.55 -12.09
CA ASP A 150 12.52 27.13 -13.14
C ASP A 150 13.95 27.23 -12.56
N PRO A 151 15.02 26.71 -13.21
CA PRO A 151 16.40 26.85 -12.70
C PRO A 151 16.84 28.30 -12.45
N GLU A 152 16.17 29.29 -13.05
CA GLU A 152 16.40 30.72 -12.82
C GLU A 152 15.68 31.30 -11.58
N GLY A 153 14.75 30.55 -10.99
CA GLY A 153 13.97 30.96 -9.82
C GLY A 153 12.46 30.87 -10.01
N THR A 154 11.72 31.23 -8.96
CA THR A 154 10.25 31.15 -8.92
C THR A 154 9.60 32.38 -9.56
N LYS A 155 8.80 32.17 -10.61
CA LYS A 155 8.02 33.21 -11.30
C LYS A 155 6.52 32.87 -11.27
N LEU A 156 5.67 33.89 -11.20
CA LEU A 156 4.21 33.74 -11.25
C LEU A 156 3.72 33.76 -12.70
N PHE A 157 2.99 32.73 -13.10
CA PHE A 157 2.34 32.65 -14.41
C PHE A 157 0.82 32.70 -14.26
N LEU A 158 0.15 33.50 -15.08
CA LEU A 158 -1.31 33.63 -15.05
C LEU A 158 -1.98 32.57 -15.95
N LYS A 159 -3.26 32.31 -15.67
CA LYS A 159 -4.10 31.43 -16.52
C LYS A 159 -4.07 31.92 -17.98
N GLY A 160 -3.79 31.02 -18.91
CA GLY A 160 -3.66 31.30 -20.35
C GLY A 160 -2.27 31.75 -20.79
N GLN A 161 -1.32 31.92 -19.87
CA GLN A 161 0.06 32.23 -20.21
C GLN A 161 0.85 30.95 -20.54
N THR A 162 1.83 31.07 -21.42
CA THR A 162 2.72 29.97 -21.81
C THR A 162 3.99 29.94 -20.97
N VAL A 163 4.35 28.76 -20.44
CA VAL A 163 5.61 28.47 -19.74
C VAL A 163 6.32 27.31 -20.42
N ASN A 164 7.55 27.51 -20.91
CA ASN A 164 8.35 26.50 -21.62
C ASN A 164 7.59 25.71 -22.71
N GLY A 165 6.70 26.40 -23.46
CA GLY A 165 5.88 25.81 -24.54
C GLY A 165 4.51 25.29 -24.11
N TYR A 166 4.19 25.28 -22.81
CA TYR A 166 2.91 24.80 -22.29
C TYR A 166 2.01 25.95 -21.82
N THR A 167 0.74 25.92 -22.22
CA THR A 167 -0.28 26.88 -21.79
C THR A 167 -0.94 26.41 -20.50
N LEU A 168 -1.09 27.29 -19.51
CA LEU A 168 -1.84 27.00 -18.28
C LEU A 168 -3.34 27.11 -18.54
N GLU A 169 -4.05 25.98 -18.61
CA GLU A 169 -5.49 25.99 -18.90
C GLU A 169 -6.34 26.02 -17.63
N LYS A 170 -6.04 25.14 -16.67
CA LYS A 170 -6.80 25.00 -15.43
C LYS A 170 -5.88 25.03 -14.23
N ILE A 171 -6.20 25.88 -13.27
CA ILE A 171 -5.43 26.08 -12.05
C ILE A 171 -6.36 25.80 -10.88
N LYS A 172 -6.09 24.73 -10.14
CA LYS A 172 -6.83 24.31 -8.95
C LYS A 172 -5.92 24.43 -7.72
N TYR A 173 -6.47 24.13 -6.54
CA TYR A 173 -5.67 24.02 -5.33
C TYR A 173 -4.69 22.85 -5.43
N GLY A 174 -3.39 23.16 -5.54
CA GLY A 174 -2.31 22.18 -5.51
C GLY A 174 -2.09 21.39 -6.80
N GLU A 175 -2.81 21.70 -7.88
CA GLU A 175 -2.56 21.13 -9.21
C GLU A 175 -2.80 22.16 -10.32
N VAL A 176 -1.97 22.10 -11.36
CA VAL A 176 -2.07 22.93 -12.56
C VAL A 176 -2.09 22.02 -13.77
N LEU A 177 -3.06 22.24 -14.66
CA LEU A 177 -3.14 21.57 -15.95
C LEU A 177 -2.48 22.43 -17.02
N LEU A 178 -1.46 21.86 -17.65
CA LEU A 178 -0.66 22.46 -18.70
C LEU A 178 -0.92 21.73 -20.02
N THR A 179 -1.00 22.47 -21.13
CA THR A 179 -1.26 21.89 -22.46
C THR A 179 -0.30 22.45 -23.51
N ASP A 180 0.31 21.58 -24.32
CA ASP A 180 1.10 21.94 -25.53
C ASP A 180 0.20 21.89 -26.79
N GLY A 181 -1.13 21.97 -26.61
CA GLY A 181 -2.12 21.88 -27.69
C GLY A 181 -2.36 20.47 -28.26
N LYS A 182 -1.52 19.48 -27.91
CA LYS A 182 -1.71 18.06 -28.29
C LYS A 182 -1.77 17.09 -27.10
N SER A 183 -1.22 17.47 -25.96
CA SER A 183 -1.13 16.63 -24.77
C SER A 183 -1.29 17.46 -23.50
N GLU A 184 -2.15 16.99 -22.60
CA GLU A 184 -2.37 17.57 -21.27
C GLU A 184 -1.39 16.96 -20.26
N HIS A 185 -0.77 17.82 -19.46
CA HIS A 185 0.18 17.46 -18.42
C HIS A 185 -0.23 18.14 -17.11
N THR A 186 -0.38 17.36 -16.04
CA THR A 186 -0.73 17.90 -14.72
C THR A 186 0.53 18.05 -13.87
N LEU A 187 0.81 19.26 -13.43
CA LEU A 187 1.83 19.55 -12.42
C LEU A 187 1.18 19.62 -11.04
N TYR A 188 1.75 18.89 -10.07
CA TYR A 188 1.30 18.86 -8.69
C TYR A 188 2.20 19.71 -7.80
N LEU A 189 1.59 20.36 -6.82
CA LEU A 189 2.29 21.13 -5.79
C LEU A 189 2.89 20.15 -4.79
N PHE A 190 4.22 20.09 -4.76
CA PHE A 190 4.94 19.28 -3.79
C PHE A 190 5.18 20.10 -2.52
N LEU A 191 4.25 20.00 -1.56
CA LEU A 191 4.36 20.64 -0.23
C LEU A 191 5.47 20.02 0.65
N SER A 192 6.02 18.89 0.22
CA SER A 192 7.22 18.25 0.73
C SER A 192 7.96 17.71 -0.49
N GLY A 193 9.29 17.82 -0.53
CA GLY A 193 10.14 17.60 -1.72
C GLY A 193 10.20 16.17 -2.28
N GLY A 194 9.06 15.48 -2.42
CA GLY A 194 8.94 14.16 -3.02
C GLY A 194 8.08 14.23 -4.27
N THR A 195 8.68 13.96 -5.43
CA THR A 195 8.00 13.77 -6.71
C THR A 195 6.89 12.72 -6.64
N ALA A 196 5.90 12.84 -7.53
CA ALA A 196 4.71 11.99 -7.58
C ALA A 196 5.04 10.49 -7.49
N PRO A 197 4.30 9.71 -6.68
CA PRO A 197 4.61 8.30 -6.46
C PRO A 197 4.46 7.54 -7.77
N ARG A 198 5.59 7.07 -8.33
CA ARG A 198 5.58 6.05 -9.37
C ARG A 198 4.86 4.82 -8.80
N ALA A 199 3.85 4.34 -9.50
CA ALA A 199 3.09 3.15 -9.14
C ALA A 199 4.04 1.98 -8.88
N GLN A 200 4.37 1.74 -7.63
CA GLN A 200 5.02 0.51 -7.20
C GLN A 200 3.98 -0.59 -7.39
N THR A 201 4.38 -1.70 -8.02
CA THR A 201 3.59 -2.93 -7.95
C THR A 201 3.26 -3.17 -6.48
N PRO A 202 1.97 -3.30 -6.12
CA PRO A 202 1.58 -3.39 -4.73
C PRO A 202 2.36 -4.53 -4.07
N PRO A 203 2.90 -4.33 -2.85
CA PRO A 203 3.51 -5.43 -2.12
C PRO A 203 2.53 -6.60 -2.06
N PRO A 204 3.02 -7.86 -2.11
CA PRO A 204 2.14 -9.02 -1.97
C PRO A 204 1.28 -8.78 -0.74
N ALA A 205 -0.04 -8.77 -0.97
CA ALA A 205 -0.99 -8.34 0.04
C ALA A 205 -0.72 -9.12 1.33
N SER A 206 -0.37 -8.41 2.41
CA SER A 206 -0.45 -8.97 3.74
C SER A 206 -1.81 -9.66 3.86
N PRO A 207 -1.91 -10.87 4.47
CA PRO A 207 -3.18 -11.53 4.66
C PRO A 207 -4.14 -10.51 5.25
N ARG A 208 -5.12 -10.07 4.46
CA ARG A 208 -6.14 -9.15 4.95
C ARG A 208 -6.79 -9.91 6.08
N THR A 209 -6.64 -9.43 7.32
CA THR A 209 -7.56 -9.81 8.38
C THR A 209 -8.95 -9.62 7.78
N PRO A 210 -9.81 -10.67 7.77
CA PRO A 210 -11.14 -10.52 7.22
C PRO A 210 -11.78 -9.34 7.93
N LYS A 211 -12.15 -8.31 7.15
CA LYS A 211 -12.97 -7.21 7.64
C LYS A 211 -14.17 -7.90 8.31
N PRO A 212 -14.52 -7.56 9.57
CA PRO A 212 -15.64 -8.20 10.24
C PRO A 212 -16.83 -8.17 9.30
N THR A 213 -17.34 -9.36 8.98
CA THR A 213 -18.49 -9.54 8.10
C THR A 213 -19.64 -8.80 8.75
N SER A 214 -19.93 -7.59 8.27
CA SER A 214 -21.17 -6.92 8.65
C SER A 214 -22.32 -7.87 8.29
N PRO A 215 -23.33 -8.01 9.16
CA PRO A 215 -24.46 -8.90 8.90
C PRO A 215 -25.02 -8.56 7.52
N LYS A 216 -25.16 -9.59 6.68
CA LYS A 216 -25.64 -9.43 5.31
C LYS A 216 -27.10 -8.98 5.41
N LEU A 217 -27.36 -7.73 5.05
CA LEU A 217 -28.70 -7.16 5.06
C LEU A 217 -29.60 -7.97 4.13
N ASP A 218 -30.76 -8.39 4.65
CA ASP A 218 -31.80 -9.00 3.83
C ASP A 218 -32.59 -7.87 3.17
N PHE A 219 -32.65 -7.90 1.83
CA PHE A 219 -33.35 -6.91 1.02
C PHE A 219 -34.69 -7.44 0.49
N SER A 220 -35.13 -8.60 0.97
CA SER A 220 -36.39 -9.21 0.57
C SER A 220 -37.56 -8.28 0.97
N GLY A 221 -38.33 -7.81 -0.02
CA GLY A 221 -39.50 -6.95 0.22
C GLY A 221 -39.26 -5.44 0.08
N VAL A 222 -38.06 -5.00 -0.33
CA VAL A 222 -37.84 -3.60 -0.70
C VAL A 222 -38.48 -3.30 -2.04
N GLU A 223 -39.42 -2.36 -2.06
CA GLU A 223 -39.98 -1.80 -3.29
C GLU A 223 -39.41 -0.38 -3.48
N PRO A 224 -38.65 -0.14 -4.57
CA PRO A 224 -38.09 1.18 -4.82
C PRO A 224 -39.20 2.19 -5.09
N ALA A 225 -39.05 3.40 -4.54
CA ALA A 225 -39.97 4.49 -4.86
C ALA A 225 -39.67 5.03 -6.26
N SER A 226 -40.70 5.55 -6.92
CA SER A 226 -40.59 6.21 -8.23
C SER A 226 -41.59 7.35 -8.30
N GLU A 227 -41.46 8.22 -9.30
CA GLU A 227 -42.31 9.38 -9.48
C GLU A 227 -43.81 8.97 -9.52
N GLY A 228 -44.56 9.29 -8.46
CA GLY A 228 -45.97 8.91 -8.30
C GLY A 228 -46.25 7.50 -7.76
N LYS A 229 -45.23 6.71 -7.40
CA LYS A 229 -45.37 5.38 -6.77
C LYS A 229 -44.65 5.33 -5.43
N GLU A 230 -45.40 5.07 -4.37
CA GLU A 230 -44.84 4.86 -3.03
C GLU A 230 -44.00 3.58 -3.01
N GLY A 231 -42.78 3.71 -2.49
CA GLY A 231 -41.90 2.58 -2.18
C GLY A 231 -42.26 1.97 -0.83
N ALA A 232 -41.85 0.73 -0.63
CA ALA A 232 -42.01 0.01 0.62
C ALA A 232 -40.63 -0.43 1.14
N VAL A 233 -40.40 -0.20 2.43
CA VAL A 233 -39.14 -0.56 3.09
C VAL A 233 -39.47 -1.44 4.30
N PRO A 234 -38.92 -2.65 4.40
CA PRO A 234 -39.11 -3.50 5.56
C PRO A 234 -38.58 -2.86 6.83
N ARG A 235 -39.27 -3.04 7.96
CA ARG A 235 -38.86 -2.50 9.25
C ARG A 235 -37.47 -2.96 9.65
N GLU A 236 -37.11 -4.20 9.34
CA GLU A 236 -35.80 -4.79 9.61
C GLU A 236 -34.67 -4.02 8.93
N LEU A 237 -34.91 -3.49 7.72
CA LEU A 237 -33.92 -2.71 6.98
C LEU A 237 -33.72 -1.33 7.59
N VAL A 238 -34.80 -0.71 8.05
CA VAL A 238 -34.76 0.57 8.78
C VAL A 238 -34.03 0.36 10.11
N ASP A 239 -34.35 -0.69 10.85
CA ASP A 239 -33.72 -1.00 12.12
C ASP A 239 -32.22 -1.29 11.94
N ALA A 240 -31.82 -1.98 10.87
CA ALA A 240 -30.41 -2.22 10.58
C ALA A 240 -29.66 -0.94 10.15
N LEU A 241 -30.32 -0.04 9.41
CA LEU A 241 -29.79 1.28 9.08
C LEU A 241 -29.61 2.14 10.34
N LEU A 242 -30.49 2.00 11.33
CA LEU A 242 -30.40 2.68 12.63
C LEU A 242 -29.31 2.09 13.53
N MET A 243 -29.08 0.77 13.48
CA MET A 243 -28.01 0.14 14.24
C MET A 243 -26.63 0.59 13.77
N ASN A 244 -26.43 0.74 12.45
CA ASN A 244 -25.14 1.11 11.88
C ASN A 244 -25.30 2.13 10.73
N PRO A 245 -25.70 3.39 11.01
CA PRO A 245 -25.92 4.40 9.97
C PRO A 245 -24.63 4.71 9.20
N TYR A 246 -23.49 4.70 9.88
CA TYR A 246 -22.19 4.99 9.28
C TYR A 246 -21.69 3.91 8.29
N ASP A 247 -22.09 2.64 8.44
CA ASP A 247 -21.67 1.58 7.51
C ASP A 247 -22.36 1.78 6.15
N GLU A 248 -23.66 2.09 6.16
CA GLU A 248 -24.42 2.40 4.96
C GLU A 248 -23.99 3.71 4.32
N LEU A 249 -23.81 4.77 5.12
CA LEU A 249 -23.29 6.05 4.64
C LEU A 249 -21.87 5.90 4.06
N GLY A 250 -21.04 5.01 4.61
CA GLY A 250 -19.70 4.70 4.09
C GLY A 250 -19.69 3.94 2.77
N LYS A 251 -20.80 3.32 2.38
CA LYS A 251 -20.99 2.69 1.05
C LYS A 251 -21.37 3.72 -0.03
N LEU A 252 -21.59 4.97 0.37
CA LEU A 252 -21.87 6.09 -0.51
C LEU A 252 -20.68 7.03 -0.57
N ARG A 253 -20.54 7.73 -1.69
CA ARG A 253 -19.65 8.88 -1.82
C ARG A 253 -20.50 10.09 -2.18
N MET A 254 -20.57 11.03 -1.25
CA MET A 254 -21.30 12.28 -1.41
C MET A 254 -20.33 13.45 -1.51
N VAL A 255 -20.65 14.41 -2.36
CA VAL A 255 -19.95 15.69 -2.48
C VAL A 255 -20.97 16.82 -2.45
N PRO A 256 -20.60 18.03 -2.00
CA PRO A 256 -21.47 19.19 -2.16
C PRO A 256 -21.82 19.38 -3.63
N ALA A 257 -23.09 19.58 -3.94
CA ALA A 257 -23.52 19.87 -5.31
C ALA A 257 -23.01 21.24 -5.77
N ASP A 258 -22.72 21.39 -7.05
CA ASP A 258 -22.15 22.63 -7.63
C ASP A 258 -23.10 23.85 -7.48
N ASP A 259 -24.40 23.60 -7.39
CA ASP A 259 -25.46 24.59 -7.18
C ASP A 259 -25.70 24.92 -5.70
N GLY A 260 -25.03 24.22 -4.78
CA GLY A 260 -25.22 24.35 -3.33
C GLY A 260 -26.59 23.89 -2.85
N SER A 261 -27.38 23.19 -3.67
CA SER A 261 -28.75 22.79 -3.32
C SER A 261 -28.81 21.56 -2.40
N GLY A 262 -27.69 20.89 -2.17
CA GLY A 262 -27.57 19.75 -1.27
C GLY A 262 -26.30 18.94 -1.52
N MET A 263 -26.39 17.63 -1.28
CA MET A 263 -25.29 16.69 -1.44
C MET A 263 -25.51 15.79 -2.66
N GLN A 264 -24.62 15.89 -3.64
CA GLN A 264 -24.62 15.04 -4.83
C GLN A 264 -23.99 13.67 -4.55
N LEU A 265 -24.65 12.62 -5.02
CA LEU A 265 -24.15 11.25 -4.96
C LEU A 265 -23.20 10.95 -6.12
N GLU A 266 -21.89 10.95 -5.87
CA GLU A 266 -20.89 10.57 -6.88
C GLU A 266 -20.81 9.06 -7.09
N ARG A 267 -20.98 8.28 -6.03
CA ARG A 267 -20.90 6.82 -6.07
C ARG A 267 -21.81 6.20 -5.03
N ILE A 268 -22.40 5.08 -5.40
CA ILE A 268 -23.23 4.27 -4.53
C ILE A 268 -22.89 2.79 -4.73
N ALA A 269 -22.72 2.06 -3.64
CA ALA A 269 -22.55 0.62 -3.71
C ALA A 269 -23.90 -0.07 -4.03
N PRO A 270 -23.94 -1.08 -4.92
CA PRO A 270 -25.17 -1.75 -5.33
C PRO A 270 -25.81 -2.61 -4.22
N ASP A 271 -25.05 -2.92 -3.17
CA ASP A 271 -25.48 -3.61 -1.97
C ASP A 271 -25.87 -2.66 -0.82
N SER A 272 -25.96 -1.36 -1.08
CA SER A 272 -26.47 -0.39 -0.10
C SER A 272 -27.98 -0.36 -0.04
N VAL A 273 -28.52 -0.01 1.13
CA VAL A 273 -29.96 0.22 1.34
C VAL A 273 -30.47 1.31 0.39
N PHE A 274 -29.70 2.39 0.25
CA PHE A 274 -30.02 3.54 -0.59
C PHE A 274 -30.23 3.16 -2.07
N ALA A 275 -29.41 2.24 -2.60
CA ALA A 275 -29.54 1.78 -3.98
C ALA A 275 -30.84 0.98 -4.17
N ARG A 276 -31.21 0.19 -3.16
CA ARG A 276 -32.38 -0.70 -3.21
C ARG A 276 -33.68 0.08 -3.10
N VAL A 277 -33.69 1.18 -2.38
CA VAL A 277 -34.88 2.06 -2.26
C VAL A 277 -35.08 2.95 -3.49
N GLY A 278 -34.11 3.00 -4.42
CA GLY A 278 -34.26 3.68 -5.72
C GLY A 278 -33.47 4.99 -5.87
N VAL A 279 -32.61 5.30 -4.90
CA VAL A 279 -31.60 6.37 -5.04
C VAL A 279 -30.51 5.89 -5.98
N ALA A 280 -30.09 6.77 -6.90
CA ALA A 280 -29.13 6.44 -7.94
C ALA A 280 -27.92 7.37 -7.91
N GLN A 281 -26.86 6.94 -8.59
CA GLN A 281 -25.70 7.77 -8.84
C GLN A 281 -26.09 9.03 -9.64
N GLY A 282 -25.59 10.19 -9.22
CA GLY A 282 -25.88 11.48 -9.83
C GLY A 282 -27.13 12.18 -9.27
N ASP A 283 -27.80 11.60 -8.28
CA ASP A 283 -28.87 12.28 -7.54
C ASP A 283 -28.28 13.31 -6.57
N VAL A 284 -28.93 14.47 -6.45
CA VAL A 284 -28.62 15.46 -5.41
C VAL A 284 -29.67 15.32 -4.31
N ILE A 285 -29.24 14.91 -3.11
CA ILE A 285 -30.13 14.80 -1.95
C ILE A 285 -30.22 16.18 -1.30
N GLN A 286 -31.43 16.74 -1.27
CA GLN A 286 -31.68 18.07 -0.71
C GLN A 286 -32.24 17.97 0.71
N ALA A 287 -33.21 17.06 0.92
CA ALA A 287 -33.82 16.86 2.23
C ALA A 287 -34.32 15.43 2.42
N VAL A 288 -34.38 14.98 3.67
CA VAL A 288 -34.96 13.70 4.09
C VAL A 288 -35.90 13.97 5.25
N ASN A 289 -37.18 13.66 5.10
CA ASN A 289 -38.22 13.87 6.12
C ASN A 289 -38.22 15.32 6.66
N GLY A 290 -38.08 16.30 5.74
CA GLY A 290 -37.96 17.72 6.05
C GLY A 290 -36.61 18.18 6.64
N VAL A 291 -35.65 17.29 6.90
CA VAL A 291 -34.29 17.64 7.34
C VAL A 291 -33.41 17.94 6.13
N THR A 292 -32.94 19.18 6.01
CA THR A 292 -32.01 19.59 4.94
C THR A 292 -30.67 18.89 5.08
N ILE A 293 -30.15 18.35 3.98
CA ILE A 293 -28.88 17.60 3.95
C ILE A 293 -27.82 18.43 3.25
N SER A 294 -26.95 19.07 4.04
CA SER A 294 -25.83 19.88 3.51
C SER A 294 -24.48 19.22 3.75
N ASN A 295 -24.41 18.22 4.64
CA ASN A 295 -23.20 17.48 4.96
C ASN A 295 -23.52 16.04 5.40
N MET A 296 -22.48 15.22 5.61
CA MET A 296 -22.63 13.81 6.03
C MET A 296 -23.23 13.65 7.44
N ALA A 297 -23.01 14.60 8.35
CA ALA A 297 -23.58 14.55 9.70
C ALA A 297 -25.10 14.79 9.66
N ASP A 298 -25.57 15.67 8.78
CA ASP A 298 -27.01 15.91 8.56
C ASP A 298 -27.68 14.63 8.04
N ALA A 299 -27.01 13.90 7.14
CA ALA A 299 -27.51 12.61 6.64
C ALA A 299 -27.66 11.57 7.77
N ALA A 300 -26.68 11.48 8.68
CA ALA A 300 -26.77 10.60 9.84
C ALA A 300 -27.91 11.03 10.79
N ASN A 301 -28.09 12.33 11.01
CA ASN A 301 -29.20 12.86 11.80
C ASN A 301 -30.57 12.57 11.17
N ALA A 302 -30.67 12.68 9.85
CA ALA A 302 -31.89 12.37 9.13
C ALA A 302 -32.26 10.88 9.22
N VAL A 303 -31.28 9.98 9.15
CA VAL A 303 -31.50 8.55 9.39
C VAL A 303 -32.06 8.31 10.79
N ASN A 304 -31.53 8.98 11.82
CA ASN A 304 -32.07 8.88 13.18
C ASN A 304 -33.53 9.38 13.29
N SER A 305 -33.94 10.32 12.44
CA SER A 305 -35.33 10.81 12.42
C SER A 305 -36.33 9.75 11.92
N LEU A 306 -35.87 8.74 11.16
CA LEU A 306 -36.68 7.64 10.66
C LEU A 306 -37.21 6.73 11.80
N MET A 307 -36.64 6.80 13.00
CA MET A 307 -37.08 6.01 14.16
C MET A 307 -38.54 6.24 14.54
N ALA A 308 -39.01 7.48 14.42
CA ALA A 308 -40.30 7.92 14.96
C ALA A 308 -41.49 7.72 14.00
N GLY A 309 -41.23 7.38 12.73
CA GLY A 309 -42.23 7.36 11.66
C GLY A 309 -42.43 5.99 11.03
N THR A 310 -43.64 5.75 10.52
CA THR A 310 -43.98 4.64 9.60
C THR A 310 -43.90 5.06 8.14
N ARG A 311 -43.64 6.35 7.88
CA ARG A 311 -43.47 6.93 6.55
C ARG A 311 -42.33 7.93 6.57
N PHE A 312 -41.62 8.03 5.46
CA PHE A 312 -40.61 9.04 5.25
C PHE A 312 -40.55 9.44 3.78
N ASP A 313 -40.25 10.70 3.54
CA ASP A 313 -40.01 11.27 2.21
C ASP A 313 -38.51 11.60 2.04
N VAL A 314 -38.06 11.50 0.79
CA VAL A 314 -36.71 11.91 0.39
C VAL A 314 -36.86 12.83 -0.81
N THR A 315 -36.45 14.07 -0.64
CA THR A 315 -36.40 15.07 -1.71
C THR A 315 -35.04 14.97 -2.39
N VAL A 316 -35.04 14.49 -3.63
CA VAL A 316 -33.85 14.39 -4.47
C VAL A 316 -34.02 15.21 -5.74
N GLN A 317 -32.92 15.59 -6.37
CA GLN A 317 -32.93 16.17 -7.71
C GLN A 317 -32.18 15.24 -8.65
N ARG A 318 -32.88 14.75 -9.67
CA ARG A 318 -32.32 13.82 -10.67
C ARG A 318 -32.27 14.51 -12.02
N LYS A 319 -31.05 14.65 -12.58
CA LYS A 319 -30.83 15.35 -13.85
C LYS A 319 -31.43 16.78 -13.86
N GLY A 320 -31.32 17.49 -12.74
CA GLY A 320 -31.84 18.84 -12.57
C GLY A 320 -33.34 18.95 -12.27
N LYS A 321 -34.10 17.84 -12.28
CA LYS A 321 -35.52 17.84 -11.93
C LYS A 321 -35.75 17.43 -10.48
N PRO A 322 -36.51 18.19 -9.68
CA PRO A 322 -36.88 17.79 -8.32
C PRO A 322 -37.79 16.55 -8.38
N LEU A 323 -37.48 15.56 -7.56
CA LEU A 323 -38.16 14.29 -7.45
C LEU A 323 -38.38 14.00 -5.96
N GLU A 324 -39.63 13.80 -5.58
CA GLU A 324 -40.00 13.43 -4.22
C GLU A 324 -40.24 11.92 -4.17
N LEU A 325 -39.45 11.21 -3.37
CA LEU A 325 -39.54 9.77 -3.18
C LEU A 325 -40.21 9.48 -1.83
N LYS A 326 -41.39 8.87 -1.87
CA LYS A 326 -42.18 8.56 -0.67
C LYS A 326 -42.07 7.08 -0.35
N TYR A 327 -41.83 6.77 0.93
CA TYR A 327 -41.64 5.42 1.40
C TYR A 327 -42.55 5.11 2.59
N GLN A 328 -43.08 3.90 2.60
CA GLN A 328 -43.80 3.33 3.73
C GLN A 328 -42.96 2.22 4.37
N VAL A 329 -42.78 2.31 5.68
CA VAL A 329 -42.15 1.27 6.49
C VAL A 329 -43.20 0.19 6.75
N LYS A 330 -42.91 -1.06 6.34
CA LYS A 330 -43.80 -2.23 6.52
C LYS A 330 -43.23 -3.21 7.52
#